data_AF-A0A6J6DVI5-F1
#
_entry.id   AF-A0A6J6DVI5-F1
#
_cell.length_a   1.000
_cell.length_b   1.000
_cell.length_c   1.000
_cell.angle_alpha   90.00
_cell.angle_beta   90.00
_cell.angle_gamma   90.00
#
_symmetry.space_group_name_H-M   'P 1'
#
loop_
_entity.id
_entity.type
_entity.pdbx_description
1 polymer ?
#
loop_
_entity_poly.entity_id
_entity_poly.type
_entity_poly.pdbx_seq_one_letter_code
_entity_poly.pdbx_strand_id
1 'polypeptide(L)'
;MKKFMPVEELARDERFNQITQADRMSDARSAVPANAESTRRSSNRLTPARADASDAARSLMHGIFVGEIQALEGAGRTCWDFTTGEEAPFGLKLDMARQAWDEARHVEISLKLGDWMGSDVGQYAENTVLFQAACSNDPVLRLAGVNRALEGLAIDVFTSMKEFGEMAGDPYLEFCEDWMLADEVTHVKMGSDWLRKVTENDPERRKKALEFQSIVDKMFSYGGSRSDSDESSLGIARRFRELAGFTSDENEHIADLGLQALEERKAQIREKQAAAKN
;
A
#
# COMPACT_ATOMS: atom_id res chain seq x y z
N MET A 1 17.16 -17.83 -15.36
CA MET A 1 17.25 -16.95 -14.18
C MET A 1 15.95 -17.09 -13.38
N LYS A 2 15.98 -16.97 -12.04
CA LYS A 2 14.79 -17.19 -11.20
C LYS A 2 13.78 -16.04 -11.37
N LYS A 3 12.55 -16.34 -11.78
CA LYS A 3 11.45 -15.35 -11.89
C LYS A 3 10.78 -15.13 -10.52
N PHE A 4 10.55 -16.20 -9.79
CA PHE A 4 10.07 -16.12 -8.42
C PHE A 4 11.25 -16.01 -7.44
N MET A 5 11.19 -15.05 -6.51
CA MET A 5 12.16 -14.90 -5.44
C MET A 5 11.42 -14.84 -4.09
N PRO A 6 11.64 -15.80 -3.19
CA PRO A 6 11.01 -15.76 -1.88
C PRO A 6 11.66 -14.66 -1.01
N VAL A 7 10.94 -14.13 -0.01
CA VAL A 7 11.40 -13.00 0.82
C VAL A 7 12.65 -13.33 1.63
N GLU A 8 12.87 -14.60 1.90
CA GLU A 8 14.04 -15.13 2.61
C GLU A 8 15.33 -15.00 1.77
N GLU A 9 15.21 -14.83 0.44
CA GLU A 9 16.33 -14.61 -0.47
C GLU A 9 16.66 -13.11 -0.67
N LEU A 10 15.84 -12.18 -0.13
CA LEU A 10 16.11 -10.75 -0.24
C LEU A 10 17.37 -10.36 0.55
N ALA A 11 18.16 -9.44 -0.03
CA ALA A 11 19.27 -8.82 0.67
C ALA A 11 18.77 -8.12 1.94
N ARG A 12 19.55 -8.23 3.02
CA ARG A 12 19.19 -7.70 4.34
C ARG A 12 20.20 -6.67 4.79
N ASP A 13 19.68 -5.53 5.21
CA ASP A 13 20.42 -4.52 5.94
C ASP A 13 20.05 -4.64 7.42
N GLU A 14 21.07 -4.66 8.28
CA GLU A 14 20.94 -4.93 9.72
C GLU A 14 20.12 -3.89 10.48
N ARG A 15 19.91 -2.71 9.89
CA ARG A 15 19.07 -1.66 10.49
C ARG A 15 17.60 -2.04 10.51
N PHE A 16 17.15 -2.87 9.57
CA PHE A 16 15.72 -3.18 9.45
C PHE A 16 15.30 -4.33 10.36
N ASN A 17 14.20 -4.12 11.08
CA ASN A 17 13.54 -5.14 11.89
C ASN A 17 12.26 -5.62 11.20
N GLN A 18 12.35 -6.76 10.50
CA GLN A 18 11.20 -7.35 9.83
C GLN A 18 10.29 -8.09 10.82
N ILE A 19 9.00 -7.81 10.75
CA ILE A 19 7.93 -8.56 11.43
C ILE A 19 7.01 -9.21 10.41
N THR A 20 6.34 -10.29 10.80
CA THR A 20 5.31 -10.91 9.96
C THR A 20 3.99 -10.14 10.06
N GLN A 21 3.08 -10.36 9.11
CA GLN A 21 1.72 -9.83 9.23
C GLN A 21 0.98 -10.38 10.45
N ALA A 22 1.24 -11.63 10.82
CA ALA A 22 0.67 -12.21 12.03
C ALA A 22 1.16 -11.47 13.29
N ASP A 23 2.45 -11.16 13.36
CA ASP A 23 3.03 -10.38 14.46
C ASP A 23 2.35 -9.00 14.54
N ARG A 24 2.27 -8.29 13.40
CA ARG A 24 1.61 -6.98 13.31
C ARG A 24 0.13 -7.02 13.74
N MET A 25 -0.62 -8.04 13.31
CA MET A 25 -2.03 -8.20 13.66
C MET A 25 -2.22 -8.58 15.14
N SER A 26 -1.26 -9.27 15.73
CA SER A 26 -1.26 -9.65 17.14
C SER A 26 -0.81 -8.53 18.09
N ASP A 27 -0.18 -7.49 17.56
CA ASP A 27 0.30 -6.36 18.36
C ASP A 27 -0.88 -5.55 18.94
N ALA A 28 -1.03 -5.62 20.26
CA ALA A 28 -2.07 -4.92 21.00
C ALA A 28 -1.97 -3.39 20.88
N ARG A 29 -0.81 -2.83 20.51
CA ARG A 29 -0.63 -1.39 20.25
C ARG A 29 -1.24 -0.95 18.93
N SER A 30 -1.32 -1.88 17.97
CA SER A 30 -1.99 -1.67 16.67
C SER A 30 -3.51 -1.89 16.76
N ALA A 31 -4.05 -2.22 17.94
CA ALA A 31 -5.47 -2.46 18.15
C ALA A 31 -6.29 -1.18 17.97
N VAL A 32 -7.29 -1.23 17.10
CA VAL A 32 -8.38 -0.25 17.10
C VAL A 32 -9.03 -0.33 18.48
N PRO A 33 -9.06 0.75 19.28
CA PRO A 33 -9.62 0.69 20.62
C PRO A 33 -11.10 0.30 20.54
N ALA A 34 -11.45 -0.85 21.14
CA ALA A 34 -12.82 -1.39 21.09
C ALA A 34 -13.85 -0.60 21.91
N ASN A 35 -13.40 0.37 22.73
CA ASN A 35 -14.30 1.21 23.50
C ASN A 35 -14.42 2.59 22.87
N ALA A 36 -15.44 2.75 22.03
CA ALA A 36 -15.99 4.04 21.59
C ALA A 36 -16.62 4.86 22.73
N GLU A 37 -16.56 4.39 23.98
CA GLU A 37 -17.07 5.10 25.16
C GLU A 37 -16.12 6.21 25.67
N SER A 38 -14.91 6.33 25.11
CA SER A 38 -14.04 7.50 25.32
C SER A 38 -14.45 8.62 24.36
N THR A 39 -15.22 9.57 24.88
CA THR A 39 -15.80 10.78 24.27
C THR A 39 -14.80 11.78 23.64
N ARG A 40 -13.67 11.35 23.05
CA ARG A 40 -12.63 12.23 22.47
C ARG A 40 -11.99 11.79 21.15
N ARG A 41 -12.33 10.63 20.56
CA ARG A 41 -11.84 10.27 19.22
C ARG A 41 -13.02 9.98 18.30
N SER A 42 -13.45 10.97 17.54
CA SER A 42 -14.46 10.78 16.48
C SER A 42 -13.88 10.13 15.22
N SER A 43 -12.55 10.13 15.08
CA SER A 43 -11.86 9.60 13.90
C SER A 43 -10.50 8.99 14.25
N ASN A 44 -10.15 7.91 13.55
CA ASN A 44 -8.81 7.28 13.60
C ASN A 44 -7.87 7.81 12.51
N ARG A 45 -8.28 8.82 11.74
CA ARG A 45 -7.41 9.50 10.77
C ARG A 45 -6.24 10.18 11.46
N LEU A 46 -5.13 10.31 10.74
CA LEU A 46 -3.97 11.02 11.21
C LEU A 46 -4.25 12.53 11.14
N THR A 47 -4.25 13.20 12.29
CA THR A 47 -4.42 14.66 12.38
C THR A 47 -3.43 15.23 13.39
N PRO A 48 -2.97 16.48 13.24
CA PRO A 48 -2.03 17.09 14.19
C PRO A 48 -2.56 17.19 15.63
N ALA A 49 -3.88 17.15 15.82
CA ALA A 49 -4.52 17.21 17.14
C ALA A 49 -4.36 15.92 17.96
N ARG A 50 -3.94 14.81 17.34
CA ARG A 50 -3.73 13.54 18.05
C ARG A 50 -2.49 13.62 18.95
N ALA A 51 -2.61 13.06 20.14
CA ALA A 51 -1.50 12.99 21.10
C ALA A 51 -0.30 12.17 20.55
N ASP A 52 -0.57 11.18 19.69
CA ASP A 52 0.44 10.32 19.06
C ASP A 52 0.81 10.77 17.64
N ALA A 53 0.35 11.94 17.17
CA ALA A 53 0.45 12.36 15.76
C ALA A 53 1.87 12.29 15.20
N SER A 54 2.86 12.83 15.93
CA SER A 54 4.25 12.88 15.47
C SER A 54 4.85 11.48 15.30
N ASP A 55 4.62 10.57 16.24
CA ASP A 55 5.15 9.21 16.14
C ASP A 55 4.41 8.38 15.08
N ALA A 56 3.09 8.53 15.00
CA ALA A 56 2.28 7.87 13.99
C ALA A 56 2.63 8.34 12.55
N ALA A 57 2.87 9.65 12.36
CA ALA A 57 3.29 10.20 11.07
C ALA A 57 4.67 9.68 10.65
N ARG A 58 5.64 9.65 11.57
CA ARG A 58 6.97 9.09 11.30
C ARG A 58 6.92 7.59 11.01
N SER A 59 6.11 6.85 11.75
CA SER A 59 5.89 5.42 11.49
C SER A 59 5.24 5.18 10.12
N LEU A 60 4.30 6.03 9.71
CA LEU A 60 3.66 5.92 8.40
C LEU A 60 4.64 6.28 7.28
N MET A 61 5.41 7.36 7.41
CA MET A 61 6.46 7.73 6.46
C MET A 61 7.56 6.67 6.32
N HIS A 62 7.97 6.05 7.42
CA HIS A 62 8.89 4.91 7.35
C HIS A 62 8.27 3.72 6.60
N GLY A 63 6.97 3.48 6.80
CA GLY A 63 6.22 2.49 6.03
C GLY A 63 6.16 2.80 4.54
N ILE A 64 5.98 4.07 4.15
CA ILE A 64 6.04 4.55 2.76
C ILE A 64 7.44 4.29 2.21
N PHE A 65 8.49 4.77 2.87
CA PHE A 65 9.90 4.54 2.50
C PHE A 65 10.21 3.07 2.18
N VAL A 66 9.79 2.14 3.06
CA VAL A 66 10.00 0.70 2.84
C VAL A 66 9.10 0.15 1.73
N GLY A 67 7.91 0.73 1.55
CA GLY A 67 7.03 0.50 0.41
C GLY A 67 7.73 0.83 -0.91
N GLU A 68 8.36 1.99 -1.01
CA GLU A 68 9.10 2.44 -2.20
C GLU A 68 10.24 1.49 -2.57
N ILE A 69 10.98 0.97 -1.58
CA ILE A 69 12.03 -0.03 -1.82
C ILE A 69 11.43 -1.31 -2.43
N GLN A 70 10.27 -1.75 -1.93
CA GLN A 70 9.60 -2.95 -2.42
C GLN A 70 8.98 -2.75 -3.80
N ALA A 71 8.40 -1.58 -4.08
CA ALA A 71 7.87 -1.19 -5.38
C ALA A 71 9.00 -1.10 -6.42
N LEU A 72 10.12 -0.47 -6.06
CA LEU A 72 11.34 -0.39 -6.87
C LEU A 72 11.82 -1.78 -7.30
N GLU A 73 11.98 -2.70 -6.35
CA GLU A 73 12.39 -4.07 -6.65
C GLU A 73 11.32 -4.78 -7.48
N GLY A 74 10.03 -4.62 -7.17
CA GLY A 74 8.92 -5.21 -7.92
C GLY A 74 8.87 -4.79 -9.39
N ALA A 75 9.01 -3.48 -9.65
CA ALA A 75 9.05 -2.90 -10.98
C ALA A 75 10.33 -3.32 -11.74
N GLY A 76 11.49 -3.23 -11.08
CA GLY A 76 12.77 -3.64 -11.66
C GLY A 76 12.79 -5.13 -12.04
N ARG A 77 12.25 -5.99 -11.17
CA ARG A 77 12.13 -7.43 -11.45
C ARG A 77 11.11 -7.73 -12.53
N THR A 78 9.99 -7.02 -12.59
CA THR A 78 9.03 -7.17 -13.69
C THR A 78 9.64 -6.70 -15.03
N CYS A 79 10.47 -5.66 -15.01
CA CYS A 79 11.25 -5.25 -16.17
C CYS A 79 12.32 -6.28 -16.56
N TRP A 80 12.86 -7.06 -15.63
CA TRP A 80 13.96 -7.98 -15.92
C TRP A 80 13.50 -9.42 -16.25
N ASP A 81 12.61 -9.98 -15.43
CA ASP A 81 12.36 -11.42 -15.32
C ASP A 81 11.69 -12.05 -16.56
N PHE A 82 10.99 -11.25 -17.37
CA PHE A 82 10.18 -11.74 -18.49
C PHE A 82 10.84 -11.49 -19.85
N THR A 83 10.82 -12.50 -20.71
CA THR A 83 11.43 -12.42 -22.04
C THR A 83 10.68 -11.42 -22.92
N THR A 84 11.38 -10.39 -23.41
CA THR A 84 10.81 -9.32 -24.23
C THR A 84 10.25 -9.87 -25.54
N GLY A 85 8.99 -9.57 -25.85
CA GLY A 85 8.32 -9.99 -27.08
C GLY A 85 7.69 -11.38 -27.03
N GLU A 86 8.06 -12.20 -26.05
CA GLU A 86 7.47 -13.54 -25.84
C GLU A 86 6.51 -13.52 -24.64
N GLU A 87 6.99 -13.08 -23.48
CA GLU A 87 6.23 -13.11 -22.22
C GLU A 87 5.65 -11.74 -21.86
N ALA A 88 6.37 -10.68 -22.23
CA ALA A 88 5.98 -9.30 -22.02
C ALA A 88 6.37 -8.42 -23.21
N PRO A 89 5.46 -7.55 -23.73
CA PRO A 89 5.79 -6.60 -24.79
C PRO A 89 6.89 -5.61 -24.36
N PHE A 90 7.71 -5.14 -25.31
CA PHE A 90 8.75 -4.14 -25.02
C PHE A 90 8.20 -2.89 -24.32
N GLY A 91 7.04 -2.39 -24.76
CA GLY A 91 6.41 -1.21 -24.13
C GLY A 91 6.12 -1.42 -22.64
N LEU A 92 5.65 -2.61 -22.25
CA LEU A 92 5.37 -2.94 -20.85
C LEU A 92 6.66 -2.85 -20.05
N LYS A 93 7.73 -3.47 -20.56
CA LYS A 93 9.02 -3.47 -19.88
C LYS A 93 9.62 -2.06 -19.79
N LEU A 94 9.46 -1.25 -20.82
CA LEU A 94 9.89 0.15 -20.81
C LEU A 94 9.14 0.96 -19.74
N ASP A 95 7.84 0.75 -19.58
CA ASP A 95 7.07 1.43 -18.54
C ASP A 95 7.41 0.92 -17.13
N MET A 96 7.69 -0.38 -16.97
CA MET A 96 8.23 -0.92 -15.70
C MET A 96 9.61 -0.34 -15.37
N ALA A 97 10.46 -0.09 -16.38
CA ALA A 97 11.75 0.57 -16.16
C ALA A 97 11.60 2.04 -15.74
N ARG A 98 10.59 2.74 -16.27
CA ARG A 98 10.24 4.10 -15.85
C ARG A 98 9.73 4.13 -14.42
N GLN A 99 8.78 3.25 -14.09
CA GLN A 99 8.32 3.12 -12.72
C GLN A 99 9.48 2.83 -11.78
N ALA A 100 10.37 1.87 -12.10
CA ALA A 100 11.54 1.62 -11.27
C ALA A 100 12.44 2.86 -11.08
N TRP A 101 12.53 3.75 -12.07
CA TRP A 101 13.22 5.03 -11.89
C TRP A 101 12.46 5.98 -10.94
N ASP A 102 11.14 6.01 -11.05
CA ASP A 102 10.26 6.82 -10.22
C ASP A 102 10.30 6.36 -8.75
N GLU A 103 10.23 5.05 -8.50
CA GLU A 103 10.36 4.50 -7.14
C GLU A 103 11.75 4.74 -6.55
N ALA A 104 12.82 4.71 -7.35
CA ALA A 104 14.16 5.05 -6.86
C ALA A 104 14.22 6.50 -6.37
N ARG A 105 13.53 7.41 -7.07
CA ARG A 105 13.34 8.79 -6.61
C ARG A 105 12.50 8.86 -5.34
N HIS A 106 11.42 8.09 -5.26
CA HIS A 106 10.55 8.07 -4.09
C HIS A 106 11.29 7.58 -2.84
N VAL A 107 12.18 6.59 -2.97
CA VAL A 107 13.12 6.18 -1.93
C VAL A 107 13.97 7.36 -1.47
N GLU A 108 14.59 8.11 -2.39
CA GLU A 108 15.43 9.26 -2.04
C GLU A 108 14.64 10.40 -1.36
N ILE A 109 13.41 10.64 -1.80
CA ILE A 109 12.52 11.63 -1.17
C ILE A 109 12.13 11.19 0.23
N SER A 110 11.72 9.93 0.37
CA SER A 110 11.29 9.38 1.66
C SER A 110 12.42 9.37 2.68
N LEU A 111 13.67 9.15 2.25
CA LEU A 111 14.86 9.33 3.12
C LEU A 111 14.98 10.77 3.62
N LYS A 112 14.86 11.76 2.72
CA LYS A 112 14.96 13.18 3.08
C LYS A 112 13.80 13.64 3.96
N LEU A 113 12.58 13.15 3.71
CA LEU A 113 11.43 13.38 4.58
C LEU A 113 11.62 12.70 5.94
N GLY A 114 12.20 11.49 5.97
CA GLY A 114 12.58 10.80 7.19
C GLY A 114 13.52 11.65 8.05
N ASP A 115 14.58 12.20 7.47
CA ASP A 115 15.50 13.12 8.13
C ASP A 115 14.79 14.40 8.61
N TRP A 116 13.96 15.00 7.75
CA TRP A 116 13.19 16.21 8.05
C TRP A 116 12.26 16.03 9.25
N MET A 117 11.61 14.88 9.33
CA MET A 117 10.70 14.52 10.42
C MET A 117 11.43 13.99 11.66
N GLY A 118 12.75 13.80 11.60
CA GLY A 118 13.56 13.28 12.70
C GLY A 118 13.31 11.79 12.95
N SER A 119 13.38 10.99 11.89
CA SER A 119 13.34 9.53 11.95
C SER A 119 14.56 8.89 11.26
N ASP A 120 14.96 7.72 11.75
CA ASP A 120 16.10 6.98 11.22
C ASP A 120 15.66 5.80 10.33
N VAL A 121 16.52 5.42 9.39
CA VAL A 121 16.34 4.17 8.63
C VAL A 121 16.31 2.98 9.58
N GLY A 122 15.29 2.14 9.43
CA GLY A 122 15.07 0.96 10.29
C GLY A 122 14.49 1.26 11.68
N GLN A 123 14.15 2.52 11.99
CA GLN A 123 13.59 2.89 13.30
C GLN A 123 12.25 2.18 13.62
N TYR A 124 11.41 1.99 12.60
CA TYR A 124 10.12 1.32 12.74
C TYR A 124 10.18 -0.10 12.16
N ALA A 125 9.36 -0.99 12.71
CA ALA A 125 9.26 -2.36 12.22
C ALA A 125 8.62 -2.40 10.83
N GLU A 126 9.13 -3.28 9.97
CA GLU A 126 8.71 -3.38 8.58
C GLU A 126 8.15 -4.77 8.25
N ASN A 127 7.50 -4.88 7.08
CA ASN A 127 7.07 -6.16 6.53
C ASN A 127 7.33 -6.19 5.01
N THR A 128 7.37 -7.39 4.44
CA THR A 128 7.72 -7.62 3.02
C THR A 128 6.50 -7.99 2.17
N VAL A 129 5.30 -7.62 2.59
CA VAL A 129 4.06 -8.11 1.95
C VAL A 129 3.90 -7.55 0.54
N LEU A 130 4.31 -6.29 0.31
CA LEU A 130 4.28 -5.69 -1.01
C LEU A 130 5.15 -6.50 -1.99
N PHE A 131 6.38 -6.80 -1.59
CA PHE A 131 7.27 -7.61 -2.41
C PHE A 131 6.73 -9.02 -2.65
N GLN A 132 6.09 -9.65 -1.66
CA GLN A 132 5.44 -10.96 -1.85
C GLN A 132 4.35 -10.93 -2.92
N ALA A 133 3.55 -9.86 -2.97
CA ALA A 133 2.54 -9.68 -4.02
C ALA A 133 3.17 -9.41 -5.39
N ALA A 134 4.39 -8.86 -5.44
CA ALA A 134 5.18 -8.73 -6.66
C ALA A 134 5.83 -10.05 -7.12
N CYS A 135 5.85 -11.09 -6.29
CA CYS A 135 6.45 -12.39 -6.62
C CYS A 135 5.46 -13.31 -7.33
N SER A 136 5.34 -13.15 -8.65
CA SER A 136 4.63 -14.09 -9.52
C SER A 136 5.48 -14.54 -10.71
N ASN A 137 5.23 -15.76 -11.19
CA ASN A 137 5.81 -16.25 -12.45
C ASN A 137 5.03 -15.77 -13.69
N ASP A 138 3.91 -15.04 -13.51
CA ASP A 138 3.12 -14.46 -14.58
C ASP A 138 3.21 -12.91 -14.50
N PRO A 139 3.66 -12.22 -15.56
CA PRO A 139 3.74 -10.76 -15.57
C PRO A 139 2.38 -10.08 -15.37
N VAL A 140 1.29 -10.71 -15.82
CA VAL A 140 -0.07 -10.17 -15.70
C VAL A 140 -0.56 -10.21 -14.26
N LEU A 141 -0.19 -11.25 -13.51
CA LEU A 141 -0.50 -11.31 -12.08
C LEU A 141 0.30 -10.26 -11.30
N ARG A 142 1.55 -9.97 -11.69
CA ARG A 142 2.31 -8.86 -11.10
C ARG A 142 1.65 -7.51 -11.39
N LEU A 143 1.21 -7.25 -12.62
CA LEU A 143 0.49 -6.01 -12.95
C LEU A 143 -0.79 -5.85 -12.11
N ALA A 144 -1.56 -6.93 -11.95
CA ALA A 144 -2.80 -6.88 -11.20
C ALA A 144 -2.56 -6.71 -9.68
N GLY A 145 -1.62 -7.47 -9.11
CA GLY A 145 -1.31 -7.41 -7.69
C GLY A 145 -0.54 -6.15 -7.29
N VAL A 146 0.43 -5.72 -8.10
CA VAL A 146 1.27 -4.55 -7.78
C VAL A 146 0.62 -3.29 -8.32
N ASN A 147 0.68 -3.07 -9.63
CA ASN A 147 0.27 -1.80 -10.23
C ASN A 147 -1.18 -1.42 -9.95
N ARG A 148 -2.10 -2.38 -9.89
CA ARG A 148 -3.51 -2.07 -9.63
C ARG A 148 -3.84 -2.10 -8.13
N ALA A 149 -3.60 -3.21 -7.43
CA ALA A 149 -3.95 -3.29 -6.01
C ALA A 149 -3.01 -2.47 -5.09
N LEU A 150 -1.69 -2.70 -5.16
CA LEU A 150 -0.72 -2.06 -4.27
C LEU A 150 -0.54 -0.57 -4.53
N GLU A 151 -0.28 -0.16 -5.77
CA GLU A 151 -0.12 1.28 -6.06
C GLU A 151 -1.46 2.01 -5.88
N GLY A 152 -2.57 1.30 -6.06
CA GLY A 152 -3.87 1.77 -5.64
C GLY A 152 -3.89 2.10 -4.14
N LEU A 153 -3.44 1.21 -3.25
CA LEU A 153 -3.29 1.54 -1.84
C LEU A 153 -2.33 2.72 -1.63
N ALA A 154 -1.23 2.79 -2.37
CA ALA A 154 -0.25 3.86 -2.26
C ALA A 154 -0.90 5.24 -2.48
N ILE A 155 -1.76 5.40 -3.51
CA ILE A 155 -2.57 6.61 -3.74
C ILE A 155 -3.31 7.07 -2.47
N ASP A 156 -3.93 6.13 -1.74
CA ASP A 156 -4.70 6.45 -0.52
C ASP A 156 -3.78 6.89 0.63
N VAL A 157 -2.59 6.28 0.73
CA VAL A 157 -1.57 6.58 1.74
C VAL A 157 -0.92 7.93 1.50
N PHE A 158 -0.43 8.20 0.29
CA PHE A 158 0.16 9.50 -0.09
C PHE A 158 -0.86 10.63 0.06
N THR A 159 -2.13 10.40 -0.33
CA THR A 159 -3.20 11.40 -0.11
C THR A 159 -3.35 11.72 1.39
N SER A 160 -3.36 10.69 2.24
CA SER A 160 -3.51 10.87 3.69
C SER A 160 -2.32 11.63 4.31
N MET A 161 -1.09 11.36 3.85
CA MET A 161 0.12 12.05 4.33
C MET A 161 0.25 13.48 3.79
N LYS A 162 -0.12 13.72 2.54
CA LYS A 162 -0.26 15.06 1.95
C LYS A 162 -1.24 15.91 2.78
N GLU A 163 -2.44 15.41 3.04
CA GLU A 163 -3.45 16.11 3.85
C GLU A 163 -2.97 16.35 5.28
N PHE A 164 -2.22 15.40 5.86
CA PHE A 164 -1.58 15.60 7.16
C PHE A 164 -0.54 16.73 7.14
N GLY A 165 0.32 16.79 6.13
CA GLY A 165 1.28 17.87 5.93
C GLY A 165 0.60 19.25 5.83
N GLU A 166 -0.46 19.34 5.02
CA GLU A 166 -1.27 20.56 4.88
C GLU A 166 -1.86 21.00 6.23
N MET A 167 -2.51 20.08 6.97
CA MET A 167 -3.08 20.35 8.29
C MET A 167 -2.03 20.74 9.33
N ALA A 168 -0.83 20.15 9.26
CA ALA A 168 0.27 20.42 10.17
C ALA A 168 0.98 21.75 9.86
N GLY A 169 0.71 22.35 8.70
CA GLY A 169 1.46 23.50 8.19
C GLY A 169 2.89 23.14 7.81
N ASP A 170 3.14 21.90 7.39
CA ASP A 170 4.43 21.42 6.89
C ASP A 170 4.44 21.40 5.35
N PRO A 171 4.98 22.47 4.71
CA PRO A 171 4.94 22.59 3.25
C PRO A 171 5.88 21.60 2.54
N TYR A 172 6.88 21.03 3.24
CA TYR A 172 7.81 20.08 2.63
C TYR A 172 7.17 18.70 2.55
N LEU A 173 6.54 18.28 3.64
CA LEU A 173 5.79 17.02 3.66
C LEU A 173 4.65 17.05 2.65
N GLU A 174 3.83 18.10 2.64
CA GLU A 174 2.74 18.25 1.67
C GLU A 174 3.25 18.18 0.22
N PHE A 175 4.28 18.97 -0.11
CA PHE A 175 4.81 19.03 -1.47
C PHE A 175 5.39 17.69 -1.95
N CYS A 176 6.20 17.03 -1.11
CA CYS A 176 6.82 15.77 -1.47
C CYS A 176 5.79 14.66 -1.67
N GLU A 177 4.79 14.56 -0.79
CA GLU A 177 3.73 13.56 -0.89
C GLU A 177 2.80 13.81 -2.09
N ASP A 178 2.47 15.07 -2.38
CA ASP A 178 1.71 15.43 -3.59
C ASP A 178 2.47 15.09 -4.88
N TRP A 179 3.80 15.24 -4.85
CA TRP A 179 4.65 14.91 -6.00
C TRP A 179 4.72 13.41 -6.25
N MET A 180 4.95 12.59 -5.21
CA MET A 180 4.94 11.13 -5.35
C MET A 180 3.55 10.62 -5.73
N LEU A 181 2.49 11.20 -5.17
CA LEU A 181 1.09 10.88 -5.54
C LEU A 181 0.81 11.07 -7.04
N ALA A 182 1.41 12.09 -7.67
CA ALA A 182 1.23 12.31 -9.11
C ALA A 182 1.83 11.18 -9.96
N ASP A 183 2.97 10.63 -9.53
CA ASP A 183 3.61 9.48 -10.18
C ASP A 183 2.77 8.21 -9.95
N GLU A 184 2.24 8.01 -8.74
CA GLU A 184 1.39 6.84 -8.44
C GLU A 184 0.12 6.75 -9.26
N VAL A 185 -0.53 7.88 -9.50
CA VAL A 185 -1.69 7.94 -10.41
C VAL A 185 -1.31 7.42 -11.80
N THR A 186 -0.08 7.72 -12.25
CA THR A 186 0.45 7.26 -13.52
C THR A 186 0.81 5.77 -13.47
N HIS A 187 1.42 5.28 -12.39
CA HIS A 187 1.78 3.87 -12.19
C HIS A 187 0.56 2.95 -12.26
N VAL A 188 -0.49 3.32 -11.53
CA VAL A 188 -1.77 2.59 -11.52
C VAL A 188 -2.45 2.62 -12.89
N LYS A 189 -2.49 3.80 -13.53
CA LYS A 189 -3.08 3.95 -14.86
C LYS A 189 -2.38 3.06 -15.88
N MET A 190 -1.06 3.08 -15.87
CA MET A 190 -0.20 2.30 -16.73
C MET A 190 -0.41 0.80 -16.51
N GLY A 191 -0.47 0.32 -15.26
CA GLY A 191 -0.82 -1.06 -14.95
C GLY A 191 -2.19 -1.49 -15.48
N SER A 192 -3.18 -0.60 -15.34
CA SER A 192 -4.54 -0.83 -15.81
C SER A 192 -4.64 -0.92 -17.34
N ASP A 193 -3.92 -0.04 -18.04
CA ASP A 193 -3.82 -0.04 -19.50
C ASP A 193 -3.11 -1.31 -20.00
N TRP A 194 -2.00 -1.71 -19.36
CA TRP A 194 -1.28 -2.93 -19.71
C TRP A 194 -2.09 -4.19 -19.42
N LEU A 195 -2.73 -4.29 -18.24
CA LEU A 195 -3.57 -5.43 -17.86
C LEU A 195 -4.65 -5.67 -18.93
N ARG A 196 -5.34 -4.61 -19.39
CA ARG A 196 -6.32 -4.72 -20.49
C ARG A 196 -5.67 -5.19 -21.78
N LYS A 197 -4.57 -4.54 -22.20
CA LYS A 197 -3.91 -4.78 -23.48
C LYS A 197 -3.33 -6.20 -23.61
N VAL A 198 -2.62 -6.68 -22.59
CA VAL A 198 -1.97 -8.01 -22.64
C VAL A 198 -2.96 -9.16 -22.48
N THR A 199 -4.18 -8.88 -22.03
CA THR A 199 -5.26 -9.87 -21.88
C THR A 199 -6.41 -9.67 -22.87
N GLU A 200 -6.25 -8.80 -23.87
CA GLU A 200 -7.31 -8.46 -24.84
C GLU A 200 -7.94 -9.69 -25.49
N ASN A 201 -7.11 -10.68 -25.83
CA ASN A 201 -7.53 -11.93 -26.47
C ASN A 201 -7.52 -13.13 -25.52
N ASP A 202 -7.43 -12.90 -24.20
CA ASP A 202 -7.36 -13.94 -23.18
C ASP A 202 -8.22 -13.57 -21.95
N PRO A 203 -9.55 -13.71 -22.05
CA PRO A 203 -10.47 -13.34 -20.97
C PRO A 203 -10.29 -14.19 -19.71
N GLU A 204 -9.84 -15.44 -19.83
CA GLU A 204 -9.58 -16.32 -18.68
C GLU A 204 -8.36 -15.85 -17.90
N ARG A 205 -7.27 -15.45 -18.58
CA ARG A 205 -6.11 -14.84 -17.91
C ARG A 205 -6.47 -13.50 -17.27
N ARG A 206 -7.32 -12.69 -17.92
CA ARG A 206 -7.86 -11.46 -17.31
C ARG A 206 -8.62 -11.76 -16.02
N LYS A 207 -9.52 -12.74 -16.04
CA LYS A 207 -10.31 -13.14 -14.87
C LYS A 207 -9.40 -13.57 -13.71
N LYS A 208 -8.41 -14.43 -13.97
CA LYS A 208 -7.43 -14.86 -12.96
C LYS A 208 -6.64 -13.69 -12.37
N ALA A 209 -6.28 -12.72 -13.19
CA ALA A 209 -5.57 -11.54 -12.74
C ALA A 209 -6.43 -10.65 -11.84
N LEU A 210 -7.72 -10.46 -12.17
CA LEU A 210 -8.65 -9.71 -11.32
C LEU A 210 -8.98 -10.46 -10.01
N GLU A 211 -9.07 -11.79 -10.04
CA GLU A 211 -9.20 -12.61 -8.83
C GLU A 211 -7.96 -12.44 -7.93
N PHE A 212 -6.76 -12.45 -8.51
CA PHE A 212 -5.53 -12.20 -7.78
C PHE A 212 -5.48 -10.79 -7.20
N GLN A 213 -5.90 -9.77 -7.96
CA GLN A 213 -6.04 -8.39 -7.47
C GLN A 213 -6.96 -8.35 -6.24
N SER A 214 -8.12 -9.00 -6.27
CA SER A 214 -9.06 -9.02 -5.15
C SER A 214 -8.47 -9.66 -3.88
N ILE A 215 -7.66 -10.72 -4.05
CA ILE A 215 -6.93 -11.35 -2.92
C ILE A 215 -5.94 -10.36 -2.30
N VAL A 216 -5.20 -9.63 -3.14
CA VAL A 216 -4.23 -8.62 -2.71
C VAL A 216 -4.97 -7.46 -2.03
N ASP A 217 -6.01 -6.89 -2.65
CA ASP A 217 -6.84 -5.83 -2.07
C ASP A 217 -7.37 -6.23 -0.68
N LYS A 218 -7.83 -7.48 -0.51
CA LYS A 218 -8.26 -7.99 0.79
C LYS A 218 -7.11 -8.06 1.81
N MET A 219 -5.93 -8.52 1.39
CA MET A 219 -4.73 -8.57 2.25
C MET A 219 -4.33 -7.17 2.73
N PHE A 220 -4.51 -6.16 1.87
CA PHE A 220 -4.17 -4.77 2.12
C PHE A 220 -5.32 -3.91 2.68
N SER A 221 -6.48 -4.51 2.96
CA SER A 221 -7.51 -3.89 3.81
C SER A 221 -7.05 -3.67 5.26
N TYR A 222 -5.91 -4.27 5.64
CA TYR A 222 -5.25 -4.13 6.96
C TYR A 222 -6.19 -4.40 8.15
N GLY A 223 -7.14 -5.33 7.99
CA GLY A 223 -8.13 -5.62 9.02
C GLY A 223 -9.03 -4.41 9.31
N GLY A 224 -9.40 -3.66 8.27
CA GLY A 224 -10.34 -2.56 8.33
C GLY A 224 -9.75 -1.17 8.54
N SER A 225 -8.43 -1.00 8.42
CA SER A 225 -7.82 0.33 8.57
C SER A 225 -7.96 1.22 7.33
N ARG A 226 -8.61 0.73 6.27
CA ARG A 226 -8.82 1.43 4.99
C ARG A 226 -10.27 1.30 4.57
N SER A 227 -11.07 2.36 4.70
CA SER A 227 -12.47 2.42 4.24
C SER A 227 -12.99 3.87 4.28
N ASP A 228 -14.26 4.08 3.93
CA ASP A 228 -14.94 5.37 4.07
C ASP A 228 -15.38 5.68 5.51
N SER A 229 -15.19 4.75 6.46
CA SER A 229 -15.46 5.01 7.87
C SER A 229 -14.43 5.98 8.47
N ASP A 230 -14.91 6.88 9.34
CA ASP A 230 -14.05 7.73 10.17
C ASP A 230 -13.22 6.92 11.17
N GLU A 231 -13.63 5.68 11.48
CA GLU A 231 -12.89 4.76 12.33
C GLU A 231 -11.77 4.02 11.60
N SER A 232 -11.68 4.13 10.27
CA SER A 232 -10.53 3.67 9.50
C SER A 232 -9.41 4.72 9.50
N SER A 233 -8.16 4.27 9.50
CA SER A 233 -6.97 5.15 9.51
C SER A 233 -6.69 5.78 8.14
N LEU A 234 -7.10 5.12 7.06
CA LEU A 234 -6.93 5.53 5.67
C LEU A 234 -8.29 5.58 4.97
N GLY A 235 -8.43 6.54 4.06
CA GLY A 235 -9.62 6.70 3.24
C GLY A 235 -9.37 6.35 1.80
N ILE A 236 -10.44 6.12 1.06
CA ILE A 236 -10.34 5.87 -0.37
C ILE A 236 -10.24 7.21 -1.10
N ALA A 237 -9.09 7.49 -1.73
CA ALA A 237 -8.83 8.73 -2.46
C ALA A 237 -9.48 8.68 -3.86
N ARG A 238 -10.82 8.61 -3.88
CA ARG A 238 -11.65 8.31 -5.07
C ARG A 238 -11.25 9.11 -6.31
N ARG A 239 -11.04 10.43 -6.17
CA ARG A 239 -10.65 11.30 -7.29
C ARG A 239 -9.35 10.85 -7.96
N PHE A 240 -8.30 10.57 -7.18
CA PHE A 240 -7.00 10.15 -7.71
C PHE A 240 -7.06 8.73 -8.29
N ARG A 241 -7.81 7.83 -7.64
CA ARG A 241 -8.06 6.49 -8.17
C ARG A 241 -8.81 6.50 -9.50
N GLU A 242 -9.81 7.37 -9.64
CA GLU A 242 -10.56 7.54 -10.90
C GLU A 242 -9.65 8.09 -12.02
N LEU A 243 -8.80 9.07 -11.72
CA LEU A 243 -7.75 9.53 -12.65
C LEU A 243 -6.80 8.40 -13.04
N ALA A 244 -6.54 7.49 -12.10
CA ALA A 244 -5.73 6.30 -12.31
C ALA A 244 -6.45 5.15 -13.03
N GLY A 245 -7.73 5.30 -13.37
CA GLY A 245 -8.50 4.32 -14.15
C GLY A 245 -9.23 3.25 -13.34
N PHE A 246 -9.51 3.51 -12.06
CA PHE A 246 -10.56 2.81 -11.31
C PHE A 246 -11.94 3.35 -11.67
N THR A 247 -12.95 2.47 -11.72
CA THR A 247 -14.34 2.91 -11.78
C THR A 247 -14.88 3.27 -10.40
N SER A 248 -15.98 4.01 -10.35
CA SER A 248 -16.67 4.30 -9.08
C SER A 248 -17.12 3.01 -8.37
N ASP A 249 -17.64 2.03 -9.11
CA ASP A 249 -18.01 0.70 -8.59
C ASP A 249 -16.81 -0.05 -7.96
N GLU A 250 -15.63 0.03 -8.58
CA GLU A 250 -14.41 -0.59 -8.02
C GLU A 250 -13.99 0.09 -6.73
N ASN A 251 -14.08 1.42 -6.67
CA ASN A 251 -13.78 2.19 -5.46
C ASN A 251 -14.78 1.88 -4.33
N GLU A 252 -16.07 1.75 -4.65
CA GLU A 252 -17.11 1.30 -3.70
C GLU A 252 -16.82 -0.10 -3.19
N HIS A 253 -16.50 -1.04 -4.08
CA HIS A 253 -16.18 -2.41 -3.69
C HIS A 253 -14.99 -2.48 -2.72
N ILE A 254 -13.92 -1.72 -2.99
CA ILE A 254 -12.74 -1.65 -2.12
C ILE A 254 -13.11 -1.03 -0.75
N ALA A 255 -13.92 0.03 -0.75
CA ALA A 255 -14.40 0.65 0.48
C ALA A 255 -15.23 -0.34 1.33
N ASP A 256 -16.11 -1.10 0.69
CA ASP A 256 -16.96 -2.11 1.33
C ASP A 256 -16.15 -3.27 1.90
N LEU A 257 -15.15 -3.78 1.17
CA LEU A 257 -14.23 -4.80 1.69
C LEU A 257 -13.50 -4.31 2.95
N GLY A 258 -13.07 -3.05 2.93
CA GLY A 258 -12.48 -2.38 4.09
C GLY A 258 -13.43 -2.31 5.29
N LEU A 259 -14.67 -1.89 5.05
CA LEU A 259 -15.69 -1.78 6.09
C LEU A 259 -16.06 -3.14 6.69
N GLN A 260 -16.19 -4.17 5.85
CA GLN A 260 -16.43 -5.55 6.30
C GLN A 260 -15.29 -6.04 7.21
N ALA A 261 -14.04 -5.84 6.79
CA ALA A 261 -12.87 -6.21 7.58
C ALA A 261 -12.81 -5.47 8.94
N LEU A 262 -13.25 -4.20 8.97
CA LEU A 262 -13.35 -3.41 10.20
C LEU A 262 -14.39 -4.00 11.17
N GLU A 263 -15.57 -4.34 10.67
CA GLU A 263 -16.65 -4.92 11.49
C GLU A 263 -16.31 -6.33 12.00
N GLU A 264 -15.69 -7.16 11.16
CA GLU A 264 -15.16 -8.47 11.57
C GLU A 264 -14.15 -8.34 12.72
N ARG A 265 -13.22 -7.39 12.59
CA ARG A 265 -12.22 -7.12 13.64
C ARG A 265 -12.86 -6.66 14.95
N LYS A 266 -13.83 -5.75 14.88
CA LYS A 266 -14.58 -5.31 16.08
C LYS A 266 -15.30 -6.48 16.75
N ALA A 267 -15.94 -7.35 15.96
CA ALA A 267 -16.61 -8.54 16.50
C ALA A 267 -15.63 -9.44 17.23
N GLN A 268 -14.47 -9.73 16.63
CA GLN A 268 -13.42 -10.55 17.27
C GLN A 268 -12.89 -9.94 18.57
N ILE A 269 -12.73 -8.61 18.64
CA ILE A 269 -12.29 -7.94 19.88
C ILE A 269 -13.38 -8.05 20.95
N ARG A 270 -14.66 -7.83 20.60
CA ARG A 270 -15.79 -7.99 21.54
C ARG A 270 -15.86 -9.40 22.10
N GLU A 271 -15.67 -10.42 21.26
CA GLU A 271 -15.63 -11.83 21.69
C GLU A 271 -14.47 -12.11 22.63
N LYS A 272 -13.25 -11.65 22.31
CA LYS A 272 -12.08 -11.80 23.20
C LYS A 272 -12.28 -11.10 24.55
N GLN A 273 -12.88 -9.91 24.55
CA GLN A 273 -13.20 -9.18 25.78
C GLN A 273 -14.27 -9.89 26.60
N ALA A 274 -15.29 -10.47 25.96
CA ALA A 274 -16.31 -11.26 26.65
C ALA A 274 -15.71 -12.54 27.25
N ALA A 275 -14.82 -13.23 26.52
CA ALA A 275 -14.13 -14.43 26.99
C ALA A 275 -13.17 -14.14 28.16
N ALA A 276 -12.52 -12.97 28.18
CA ALA A 276 -11.63 -12.57 29.28
C ALA A 276 -12.37 -12.13 30.56
N LYS A 277 -13.69 -11.92 30.49
CA LYS A 277 -14.54 -11.55 31.63
C LYS A 277 -15.19 -12.75 32.34
N ASN A 278 -15.11 -13.94 31.73
CA ASN A 278 -15.60 -15.21 32.28
C ASN A 278 -14.44 -16.03 32.86
#